data_AF-X8ALV8-F1
#
_entry.id   AF-X8ALV8-F1
#
_cell.length_a   1.000
_cell.length_b   1.000
_cell.length_c   1.000
_cell.angle_alpha   90.00
_cell.angle_beta   90.00
_cell.angle_gamma   90.00
#
_symmetry.space_group_name_H-M   'P 1'
#
loop_
_entity.id
_entity.type
_entity.pdbx_description
1 polymer ?
#
loop_
_entity_poly.entity_id
_entity_poly.type
_entity_poly.pdbx_seq_one_letter_code
_entity_poly.pdbx_strand_id
1 'polypeptide(L)'
;MMDVLHPQVHADGRALNLTPSVRLFTGDVTHGPDLDAVLRLFRPSQIVHLAAETGTGQSLTHATRHGSVNVVGTAQLLDALSRSAWVPDQFVLASSRAVYGEGAWQCGAEVFYPPPRSHAQLSAGIWDPQGPKGEPAVPLPSCAGRTEPRPTNIYAATKLAQEHMLGRGLLPATPI
;
A
#
# COMPACT_ATOMS: atom_id res chain seq x y z
N MET A 1 2.90 3.58 18.44
CA MET A 1 1.91 3.52 17.36
C MET A 1 1.47 4.93 17.05
N MET A 2 1.44 5.32 15.77
CA MET A 2 0.87 6.59 15.32
C MET A 2 -0.36 6.29 14.47
N ASP A 3 -1.47 6.95 14.74
CA ASP A 3 -2.75 6.75 14.03
C ASP A 3 -3.55 8.05 14.03
N VAL A 4 -4.26 8.35 12.94
CA VAL A 4 -5.13 9.52 12.82
C VAL A 4 -6.50 9.28 13.48
N LEU A 5 -6.79 8.05 13.87
CA LEU A 5 -8.07 7.58 14.43
C LEU A 5 -9.25 7.88 13.50
N HIS A 6 -9.05 7.64 12.19
CA HIS A 6 -10.04 7.99 11.17
C HIS A 6 -11.42 7.33 11.47
N PRO A 7 -12.53 8.09 11.49
CA PRO A 7 -13.86 7.58 11.89
C PRO A 7 -14.39 6.39 11.10
N GLN A 8 -14.04 6.31 9.81
CA GLN A 8 -14.39 5.17 8.94
C GLN A 8 -13.84 3.82 9.45
N VAL A 9 -12.75 3.84 10.22
CA VAL A 9 -12.13 2.64 10.81
C VAL A 9 -12.44 2.56 12.30
N HIS A 10 -12.33 3.71 12.98
CA HIS A 10 -12.52 3.84 14.42
C HIS A 10 -13.90 4.47 14.67
N ALA A 11 -14.92 3.64 14.88
CA ALA A 11 -16.25 4.12 15.20
C ALA A 11 -16.24 5.07 16.40
N ASP A 12 -17.04 6.15 16.32
CA ASP A 12 -17.05 7.21 17.32
C ASP A 12 -17.23 6.67 18.75
N GLY A 13 -16.37 7.15 19.67
CA GLY A 13 -16.47 6.87 21.10
C GLY A 13 -15.91 5.51 21.55
N ARG A 14 -15.36 4.68 20.64
CA ARG A 14 -14.72 3.42 21.05
C ARG A 14 -13.28 3.67 21.54
N ALA A 15 -13.06 3.53 22.85
CA ALA A 15 -11.71 3.55 23.40
C ALA A 15 -10.87 2.40 22.82
N LEU A 16 -9.65 2.72 22.38
CA LEU A 16 -8.70 1.71 21.94
C LEU A 16 -8.25 0.87 23.13
N ASN A 17 -8.45 -0.46 23.05
CA ASN A 17 -7.93 -1.39 24.03
C ASN A 17 -6.48 -1.73 23.69
N LEU A 18 -5.56 -0.86 24.10
CA LEU A 18 -4.12 -1.01 23.88
C LEU A 18 -3.47 -1.65 25.12
N THR A 19 -2.46 -2.48 24.89
CA THR A 19 -1.62 -2.96 25.99
C THR A 19 -0.86 -1.80 26.63
N PRO A 20 -0.56 -1.82 27.93
CA PRO A 20 0.11 -0.71 28.62
C PRO A 20 1.48 -0.32 28.05
N SER A 21 2.14 -1.26 27.34
CA SER A 21 3.42 -1.02 26.66
C SER A 21 3.29 -0.20 25.38
N VAL A 22 2.08 -0.04 24.83
CA VAL A 22 1.87 0.70 23.59
C VAL A 22 1.67 2.17 23.91
N ARG A 23 2.61 2.99 23.43
CA ARG A 23 2.43 4.44 23.37
C ARG A 23 1.69 4.81 22.09
N LEU A 24 0.52 5.42 22.22
CA LEU A 24 -0.25 5.99 21.12
C LEU A 24 0.16 7.45 20.90
N PHE A 25 0.37 7.81 19.64
CA PHE A 25 0.47 9.18 19.16
C PHE A 25 -0.67 9.41 18.17
N THR A 26 -1.58 10.33 18.46
CA THR A 26 -2.58 10.74 17.48
C THR A 26 -1.91 11.68 16.48
N GLY A 27 -1.97 11.37 15.19
CA GLY A 27 -1.39 12.22 14.16
C GLY A 27 -1.58 11.68 12.74
N ASP A 28 -1.35 12.54 11.77
CA ASP A 28 -1.60 12.26 10.35
C ASP A 28 -0.28 12.13 9.58
N VAL A 29 -0.12 11.04 8.83
CA VAL A 29 1.07 10.83 7.99
C VAL A 29 1.20 11.86 6.86
N THR A 30 0.11 12.51 6.48
CA THR A 30 0.13 13.62 5.51
C THR A 30 0.59 14.94 6.13
N HIS A 31 0.68 15.01 7.46
CA HIS A 31 1.15 16.16 8.20
C HIS A 31 2.59 15.93 8.71
N GLY A 32 3.58 16.37 7.94
CA GLY A 32 5.01 16.20 8.24
C GLY A 32 5.44 16.56 9.68
N PRO A 33 4.96 17.66 10.28
CA PRO A 33 5.29 18.01 11.66
C PRO A 33 4.90 16.95 12.71
N ASP A 34 3.85 16.16 12.48
CA ASP A 34 3.45 15.09 13.40
C ASP A 34 4.51 13.97 13.39
N LEU A 35 5.00 13.60 12.21
CA LEU A 35 6.07 12.62 12.04
C LEU A 35 7.37 13.11 12.69
N ASP A 36 7.71 14.38 12.50
CA ASP A 36 8.87 14.98 13.15
C ASP A 36 8.75 14.95 14.68
N ALA A 37 7.55 15.19 15.23
CA ALA A 37 7.31 15.12 16.66
C ALA A 37 7.50 13.70 17.21
N VAL A 38 6.97 12.69 16.50
CA VAL A 38 7.16 11.28 16.89
C VAL A 38 8.64 10.89 16.84
N LEU A 39 9.38 11.25 15.78
CA LEU A 39 10.79 10.89 15.63
C LEU A 39 11.73 11.65 16.57
N ARG A 40 11.35 12.83 17.06
CA ARG A 40 12.07 13.52 18.16
C ARG A 40 11.95 12.79 19.48
N LEU A 41 10.80 12.16 19.74
CA LEU A 41 10.52 11.45 20.98
C LEU A 41 10.97 9.98 20.96
N PHE A 42 11.06 9.39 19.76
CA PHE A 42 11.35 7.98 19.59
C PHE A 42 12.20 7.73 18.35
N ARG A 43 13.26 6.92 18.48
CA ARG A 43 14.10 6.46 17.38
C ARG A 43 13.84 4.98 17.13
N PRO A 44 12.86 4.62 16.27
CA PRO A 44 12.48 3.23 16.07
C PRO A 44 13.57 2.47 15.31
N SER A 45 14.05 1.36 15.85
CA SER A 45 14.88 0.41 15.08
C SER A 45 14.09 -0.27 13.97
N GLN A 46 12.77 -0.40 14.12
CA GLN A 46 11.89 -1.00 13.13
C GLN A 46 10.67 -0.14 12.89
N ILE A 47 10.30 0.04 11.63
CA ILE A 47 9.08 0.73 11.22
C ILE A 47 8.17 -0.26 10.51
N VAL A 48 6.94 -0.40 11.00
CA VAL A 48 5.87 -1.12 10.31
C VAL A 48 4.88 -0.08 9.79
N HIS A 49 4.93 0.21 8.49
CA HIS A 49 4.13 1.24 7.85
C HIS A 49 2.80 0.66 7.35
N LEU A 50 1.77 0.81 8.19
CA LEU A 50 0.41 0.34 7.92
C LEU A 50 -0.54 1.47 7.48
N ALA A 51 -0.12 2.73 7.65
CA ALA A 51 -0.96 3.88 7.31
C ALA A 51 -1.18 3.97 5.80
N ALA A 52 -2.43 3.80 5.39
CA ALA A 52 -2.86 3.89 4.00
C ALA A 52 -4.37 4.09 3.92
N GLU A 53 -4.81 4.82 2.89
CA GLU A 53 -6.15 4.66 2.35
C GLU A 53 -6.28 3.29 1.67
N THR A 54 -7.43 2.65 1.89
CA THR A 54 -7.75 1.33 1.35
C THR A 54 -9.09 1.34 0.62
N GLY A 55 -9.32 0.33 -0.21
CA GLY A 55 -10.58 0.15 -0.92
C GLY A 55 -10.51 0.56 -2.40
N THR A 56 -10.55 -0.44 -3.29
CA THR A 56 -10.47 -0.23 -4.74
C THR A 56 -11.61 0.63 -5.27
N GLY A 57 -12.85 0.38 -4.83
CA GLY A 57 -14.03 1.13 -5.28
C GLY A 57 -14.00 2.60 -4.87
N GLN A 58 -13.64 2.91 -3.61
CA GLN A 58 -13.56 4.29 -3.13
C GLN A 58 -12.44 5.07 -3.80
N SER A 59 -11.37 4.40 -4.22
CA SER A 59 -10.25 5.05 -4.92
C SER A 59 -10.64 5.69 -6.26
N LEU A 60 -11.74 5.26 -6.87
CA LEU A 60 -12.27 5.83 -8.12
C LEU A 60 -12.84 7.24 -7.91
N THR A 61 -13.43 7.51 -6.75
CA THR A 61 -14.04 8.82 -6.42
C THR A 61 -13.18 9.68 -5.51
N HIS A 62 -12.20 9.08 -4.82
CA HIS A 62 -11.32 9.76 -3.87
C HIS A 62 -9.83 9.57 -4.21
N ALA A 63 -9.49 9.73 -5.50
CA ALA A 63 -8.13 9.52 -5.99
C ALA A 63 -7.08 10.42 -5.30
N THR A 64 -7.37 11.72 -5.15
CA THR A 64 -6.47 12.67 -4.47
C THR A 64 -6.19 12.25 -3.03
N ARG A 65 -7.23 11.82 -2.30
CA ARG A 65 -7.09 11.34 -0.91
C ARG A 65 -6.14 10.14 -0.82
N HIS A 66 -6.29 9.18 -1.74
CA HIS A 66 -5.39 8.02 -1.82
C HIS A 66 -3.96 8.45 -2.14
N GLY A 67 -3.76 9.36 -3.09
CA GLY A 67 -2.45 9.91 -3.42
C GLY A 67 -1.80 10.62 -2.23
N SER A 68 -2.55 11.48 -1.54
CA SER A 68 -2.07 12.21 -0.38
C SER A 68 -1.63 11.28 0.74
N VAL A 69 -2.45 10.30 1.14
CA VAL A 69 -2.10 9.42 2.26
C VAL A 69 -1.04 8.40 1.86
N ASN A 70 -1.26 7.66 0.77
CA ASN A 70 -0.40 6.52 0.45
C ASN A 70 0.94 6.97 -0.12
N VAL A 71 0.95 7.97 -1.00
CA VAL A 71 2.18 8.41 -1.67
C VAL A 71 2.83 9.54 -0.90
N VAL A 72 2.13 10.68 -0.74
CA VAL A 72 2.71 11.84 -0.07
C VAL A 72 2.98 11.56 1.40
N GLY A 73 2.09 10.89 2.12
CA GLY A 73 2.31 10.53 3.52
C GLY A 73 3.51 9.59 3.72
N THR A 74 3.75 8.67 2.77
CA THR A 74 4.98 7.87 2.78
C THR A 74 6.21 8.73 2.50
N ALA A 75 6.14 9.67 1.55
CA ALA A 75 7.23 10.61 1.27
C ALA A 75 7.56 11.47 2.50
N GLN A 76 6.54 11.96 3.21
CA GLN A 76 6.72 12.75 4.43
C GLN A 76 7.44 11.97 5.53
N LEU A 77 7.15 10.67 5.67
CA LEU A 77 7.89 9.80 6.60
C LEU A 77 9.36 9.66 6.18
N LEU A 78 9.63 9.48 4.89
CA LEU A 78 11.00 9.44 4.36
C LEU A 78 11.74 10.75 4.62
N ASP A 79 11.09 11.88 4.37
CA ASP A 79 11.66 13.20 4.63
C ASP A 79 11.92 13.42 6.12
N ALA A 80 11.02 12.98 7.00
CA ALA A 80 11.19 13.09 8.45
C ALA A 80 12.37 12.22 8.96
N LEU A 81 12.53 11.01 8.42
CA LEU A 81 13.70 10.15 8.70
C LEU A 81 15.00 10.79 8.22
N SER A 82 14.99 11.37 7.02
CA SER A 82 16.12 12.11 6.45
C SER A 82 16.49 13.34 7.30
N ARG A 83 15.52 14.21 7.62
CA ARG A 83 15.70 15.39 8.48
C ARG A 83 16.22 15.05 9.87
N SER A 84 15.80 13.92 10.44
CA SER A 84 16.25 13.47 11.76
C SER A 84 17.59 12.72 11.73
N ALA A 85 18.18 12.53 10.54
CA ALA A 85 19.38 11.72 10.31
C ALA A 85 19.27 10.33 10.97
N TRP A 86 18.09 9.72 10.85
CA TRP A 86 17.78 8.42 11.44
C TRP A 86 17.40 7.41 10.36
N VAL A 87 18.07 6.26 10.37
CA VAL A 87 17.77 5.14 9.49
C VAL A 87 17.38 3.95 10.37
N PRO A 88 16.15 3.41 10.26
CA PRO A 88 15.76 2.20 10.97
C PRO A 88 16.48 0.99 10.38
N ASP A 89 16.74 -0.02 11.21
CA ASP A 89 17.31 -1.31 10.80
C ASP A 89 16.36 -2.08 9.87
N GLN A 90 15.04 -1.90 10.06
CA GLN A 90 14.03 -2.60 9.28
C GLN A 90 12.84 -1.69 8.94
N PHE A 91 12.40 -1.76 7.69
CA PHE A 91 11.17 -1.12 7.23
C PHE A 91 10.24 -2.18 6.63
N VAL A 92 9.06 -2.35 7.21
CA VAL A 92 8.02 -3.27 6.74
C VAL A 92 6.88 -2.45 6.16
N LEU A 93 6.66 -2.60 4.85
CA LEU A 93 5.51 -2.02 4.16
C LEU A 93 4.40 -3.06 4.03
N ALA A 94 3.19 -2.73 4.47
CA ALA A 94 2.01 -3.51 4.12
C ALA A 94 1.54 -3.13 2.70
N SER A 95 2.10 -3.77 1.66
CA SER A 95 1.61 -3.58 0.29
C SER A 95 0.29 -4.34 0.03
N SER A 96 -0.09 -4.60 -1.22
CA SER A 96 -1.36 -5.23 -1.57
C SER A 96 -1.26 -6.10 -2.81
N ARG A 97 -1.96 -7.24 -2.83
CA ARG A 97 -2.13 -8.05 -4.04
C ARG A 97 -2.71 -7.27 -5.22
N ALA A 98 -3.40 -6.16 -4.94
CA ALA A 98 -4.03 -5.32 -5.96
C ALA A 98 -3.01 -4.71 -6.94
N VAL A 99 -1.73 -4.59 -6.56
CA VAL A 99 -0.67 -4.11 -7.46
C VAL A 99 -0.49 -5.00 -8.70
N TYR A 100 -0.90 -6.27 -8.63
CA TYR A 100 -0.80 -7.24 -9.74
C TYR A 100 -2.07 -7.34 -10.59
N GLY A 101 -3.11 -6.56 -10.30
CA GLY A 101 -4.38 -6.65 -11.03
C GLY A 101 -5.02 -8.05 -10.91
N GLU A 102 -5.30 -8.70 -12.04
CA GLU A 102 -5.83 -10.07 -12.11
C GLU A 102 -4.76 -11.16 -11.95
N GLY A 103 -3.48 -10.78 -11.86
CA GLY A 103 -2.35 -11.71 -11.78
C GLY A 103 -2.04 -12.41 -13.10
N ALA A 104 -1.11 -13.36 -13.05
CA ALA A 104 -0.70 -14.15 -14.20
C ALA A 104 -1.62 -15.36 -14.36
N TRP A 105 -1.95 -15.68 -15.60
CA TRP A 105 -2.75 -16.82 -16.00
C TRP A 105 -1.99 -17.63 -17.06
N GLN A 106 -2.29 -18.93 -17.13
CA GLN A 106 -1.69 -19.82 -18.09
C GLN A 106 -2.77 -20.47 -18.96
N CYS A 107 -2.53 -20.44 -20.27
CA CYS A 107 -3.27 -21.16 -21.27
C CYS A 107 -2.28 -22.03 -22.08
N GLY A 108 -2.39 -23.35 -21.99
CA GLY A 108 -1.42 -24.25 -22.62
C GLY A 108 0.01 -23.96 -22.15
N ALA A 109 0.89 -23.53 -23.06
CA ALA A 109 2.26 -23.12 -22.75
C ALA A 109 2.44 -21.60 -22.59
N GLU A 110 1.39 -20.81 -22.84
CA GLU A 110 1.44 -19.34 -22.84
C GLU A 110 1.03 -18.78 -21.48
N VAL A 111 1.86 -17.89 -20.93
CA VAL A 111 1.54 -17.10 -19.74
C VAL A 111 1.11 -15.71 -20.19
N PHE A 112 -0.01 -15.24 -19.67
CA PHE A 112 -0.57 -13.93 -19.99
C PHE A 112 -1.17 -13.26 -18.76
N TYR A 113 -1.46 -11.97 -18.89
CA TYR A 113 -2.10 -11.17 -17.85
C TYR A 113 -3.42 -10.61 -18.40
N PRO A 114 -4.56 -11.16 -17.96
CA PRO A 114 -5.86 -10.73 -18.48
C PRO A 114 -6.19 -9.30 -18.05
N PRO A 115 -7.01 -8.58 -18.85
CA PRO A 115 -7.62 -7.35 -18.39
C PRO A 115 -8.60 -7.63 -17.23
N PRO A 116 -8.99 -6.59 -16.45
CA PRO A 116 -10.03 -6.74 -15.44
C PRO A 116 -11.30 -7.35 -15.99
N ARG A 117 -11.88 -8.30 -15.25
CA ARG A 117 -13.20 -8.85 -15.60
C ARG A 117 -14.26 -7.75 -15.52
N SER A 118 -15.09 -7.67 -16.54
CA SER A 118 -16.21 -6.73 -16.58
C SER A 118 -17.27 -7.07 -15.54
N HIS A 119 -18.06 -6.07 -15.17
CA HIS A 119 -19.21 -6.28 -14.28
C HIS A 119 -20.17 -7.35 -14.83
N ALA A 120 -20.43 -7.36 -16.15
CA ALA A 120 -21.29 -8.35 -16.79
C ALA A 120 -20.76 -9.79 -16.63
N GLN A 121 -19.45 -10.00 -16.79
CA GLN A 121 -18.82 -11.31 -16.57
C GLN A 121 -18.98 -11.77 -15.12
N LEU A 122 -18.67 -10.90 -14.16
CA LEU A 122 -18.76 -11.23 -12.74
C LEU A 122 -20.22 -11.51 -12.32
N SER A 123 -21.18 -10.72 -12.80
CA SER A 123 -22.62 -10.93 -12.54
C SER A 123 -23.15 -12.22 -13.17
N ALA A 124 -22.54 -12.68 -14.26
CA ALA A 124 -22.84 -13.97 -14.89
C ALA A 124 -22.11 -15.16 -14.25
N GLY A 125 -21.33 -14.96 -13.18
CA GLY A 125 -20.56 -16.02 -12.52
C GLY A 125 -19.31 -16.47 -13.30
N ILE A 126 -18.85 -15.67 -14.26
CA ILE A 126 -17.62 -15.91 -15.01
C ILE A 126 -16.45 -15.40 -14.18
N TRP A 127 -15.96 -16.25 -13.28
CA TRP A 127 -14.87 -15.92 -12.37
C TRP A 127 -13.50 -16.07 -13.02
N ASP A 128 -13.30 -17.04 -13.90
CA ASP A 128 -11.99 -17.27 -14.49
C ASP A 128 -11.88 -16.57 -15.87
N PRO A 129 -10.82 -15.78 -16.12
CA PRO A 129 -10.51 -15.26 -17.44
C PRO A 129 -10.31 -16.39 -18.45
N GLN A 130 -10.65 -16.13 -19.70
CA GLN A 130 -10.35 -17.02 -20.82
C GLN A 130 -9.01 -16.64 -21.44
N GLY A 131 -8.38 -17.62 -22.08
CA GLY A 131 -7.19 -17.40 -22.89
C GLY A 131 -7.48 -16.52 -24.12
N PRO A 132 -6.44 -16.01 -24.81
CA PRO A 132 -6.58 -15.07 -25.92
C PRO A 132 -7.50 -15.51 -27.06
N LYS A 133 -7.77 -16.83 -27.24
CA LYS A 133 -8.68 -17.34 -28.27
C LYS A 133 -9.95 -18.00 -27.70
N GLY A 134 -10.26 -17.75 -26.42
CA GLY A 134 -11.48 -18.21 -25.73
C GLY A 134 -11.33 -19.56 -25.02
N GLU A 135 -10.14 -20.15 -25.03
CA GLU A 135 -9.85 -21.40 -24.35
C GLU A 135 -9.74 -21.26 -22.82
N PRO A 136 -9.91 -22.36 -22.05
CA PRO A 136 -9.75 -22.31 -20.60
C PRO A 136 -8.34 -21.90 -20.17
N ALA A 137 -8.25 -21.06 -19.14
CA ALA A 137 -6.99 -20.68 -18.51
C ALA A 137 -7.01 -21.04 -17.01
N VAL A 138 -5.82 -21.19 -16.42
CA VAL A 138 -5.66 -21.46 -14.99
C VAL A 138 -4.85 -20.35 -14.33
N PRO A 139 -5.16 -19.97 -13.08
CA PRO A 139 -4.41 -18.94 -12.38
C PRO A 139 -3.03 -19.46 -11.99
N LEU A 140 -2.01 -18.61 -12.11
CA LEU A 140 -0.68 -18.89 -11.58
C LEU A 140 -0.50 -18.22 -10.22
N PRO A 141 0.14 -18.90 -9.24
CA PRO A 141 0.45 -18.29 -7.95
C PRO A 141 1.33 -17.04 -8.12
N SER A 142 0.90 -15.92 -7.56
CA SER A 142 1.69 -14.69 -7.57
C SER A 142 2.97 -14.84 -6.74
N CYS A 143 4.06 -14.29 -7.25
CA CYS A 143 5.35 -14.21 -6.58
C CYS A 143 5.90 -12.80 -6.80
N ALA A 144 6.13 -12.04 -5.73
CA ALA A 144 6.44 -10.62 -5.85
C ALA A 144 7.68 -10.30 -6.71
N GLY A 145 8.68 -11.20 -6.72
CA GLY A 145 9.88 -11.06 -7.55
C GLY A 145 9.74 -11.50 -9.01
N ARG A 146 8.58 -12.02 -9.43
CA ARG A 146 8.37 -12.56 -10.80
C ARG A 146 7.06 -12.10 -11.45
N THR A 147 5.99 -11.92 -10.68
CA THR A 147 4.70 -11.48 -11.19
C THR A 147 4.78 -10.00 -11.53
N GLU A 148 4.40 -9.66 -12.76
CA GLU A 148 4.42 -8.30 -13.25
C GLU A 148 3.35 -7.45 -12.54
N PRO A 149 3.72 -6.32 -11.91
CA PRO A 149 2.75 -5.37 -11.39
C PRO A 149 1.90 -4.79 -12.53
N ARG A 150 0.58 -4.88 -12.40
CA ARG A 150 -0.41 -4.34 -13.34
C ARG A 150 -1.56 -3.71 -12.56
N PRO A 151 -1.34 -2.54 -11.92
CA PRO A 151 -2.37 -1.90 -11.12
C PRO A 151 -3.54 -1.45 -12.02
N THR A 152 -4.76 -1.82 -11.64
CA THR A 152 -5.98 -1.55 -12.43
C THR A 152 -6.88 -0.47 -11.82
N ASN A 153 -6.45 0.14 -10.70
CA ASN A 153 -7.16 1.20 -9.99
C ASN A 153 -6.17 2.09 -9.21
N ILE A 154 -6.66 3.24 -8.74
CA ILE A 154 -5.83 4.24 -8.06
C ILE A 154 -5.24 3.70 -6.77
N TYR A 155 -6.01 2.97 -5.96
CA TYR A 155 -5.48 2.34 -4.76
C TYR A 155 -4.26 1.46 -5.08
N ALA A 156 -4.39 0.53 -6.03
CA ALA A 156 -3.30 -0.33 -6.46
C ALA A 156 -2.07 0.45 -6.96
N ALA A 157 -2.28 1.50 -7.77
CA ALA A 157 -1.20 2.34 -8.27
C ALA A 157 -0.45 3.04 -7.14
N THR A 158 -1.17 3.55 -6.13
CA THR A 158 -0.54 4.20 -4.97
C THR A 158 0.21 3.21 -4.07
N LYS A 159 -0.26 1.97 -3.92
CA LYS A 159 0.47 0.91 -3.20
C LYS A 159 1.76 0.52 -3.93
N LEU A 160 1.71 0.40 -5.25
CA LEU A 160 2.90 0.13 -6.07
C LEU A 160 3.91 1.30 -5.99
N ALA A 161 3.42 2.55 -5.93
CA ALA A 161 4.29 3.71 -5.71
C ALA A 161 5.02 3.61 -4.35
N GLN A 162 4.34 3.19 -3.28
CA GLN A 162 5.00 2.93 -1.98
C GLN A 162 6.10 1.87 -2.09
N GLU A 163 5.87 0.77 -2.82
CA GLU A 163 6.89 -0.25 -3.06
C GLU A 163 8.12 0.33 -3.75
N HIS A 164 7.92 1.14 -4.80
CA HIS A 164 9.03 1.75 -5.53
C HIS A 164 9.80 2.79 -4.73
N MET A 165 9.11 3.57 -3.89
CA MET A 165 9.76 4.57 -3.03
C MET A 165 10.64 3.89 -1.98
N LEU A 166 10.14 2.84 -1.31
CA LEU A 166 10.85 2.17 -0.23
C LEU A 166 11.89 1.16 -0.73
N GLY A 167 11.68 0.57 -1.92
CA GLY A 167 12.59 -0.39 -2.53
C GLY A 167 13.92 0.20 -3.01
N ARG A 168 14.04 1.53 -3.10
CA ARG A 168 15.29 2.22 -3.53
C ARG A 168 16.30 2.46 -2.40
N GLY A 169 15.99 1.99 -1.18
CA GLY A 169 16.86 2.10 -0.01
C GLY A 169 16.81 3.49 0.64
N LEU A 170 16.87 3.51 1.97
CA LEU A 170 17.03 4.72 2.77
C LEU A 170 18.52 5.07 2.79
N LEU A 171 19.03 5.71 1.74
CA LEU A 171 20.37 6.27 1.81
C LEU A 171 20.31 7.54 2.68
N PRO A 172 21.22 7.73 3.65
CA PRO A 172 21.36 9.03 4.28
C PRO A 172 21.63 10.04 3.17
N ALA A 173 20.87 11.13 3.16
CA ALA A 173 21.10 12.20 2.20
C ALA A 173 22.53 12.71 2.40
N THR A 174 23.43 12.35 1.48
CA THR A 174 24.73 13.02 1.39
C THR A 174 24.40 14.44 0.93
N PRO A 175 24.81 15.50 1.65
CA PRO A 175 24.58 16.86 1.16
C PRO A 175 25.25 16.99 -0.22
N ILE A 176 24.49 17.49 -1.20
CA ILE A 176 25.00 17.86 -2.53
C ILE A 176 25.71 19.20 -2.44
#